data_AF-A0A1V6CIC8-F1
#
_entry.id   AF-A0A1V6CIC8-F1
#
_cell.length_a   1.000
_cell.length_b   1.000
_cell.length_c   1.000
_cell.angle_alpha   90.00
_cell.angle_beta   90.00
_cell.angle_gamma   90.00
#
_symmetry.space_group_name_H-M   'P 1'
#
loop_
_entity.id
_entity.type
_entity.pdbx_description
1 polymer ?
#
loop_
_entity_poly.entity_id
_entity_poly.type
_entity_poly.pdbx_seq_one_letter_code
_entity_poly.pdbx_strand_id
1 'polypeptide(L)'
;MNGHRKGIFIIGASVIILMLLFPPFHVMYAPGIVIDKGYAFILDPPRFWGTVEGTVNMKLLLAQIGAVVILLGIVHQFLKTHRK
;
A
#
# COMPACT_ATOMS: atom_id res chain seq x y z
N MET A 1 25.36 -7.90 -5.03
CA MET A 1 24.25 -8.20 -4.09
C MET A 1 23.81 -9.65 -4.30
N ASN A 2 23.75 -10.48 -3.25
CA ASN A 2 23.31 -11.87 -3.36
C ASN A 2 21.92 -11.95 -4.05
N GLY A 3 21.74 -12.85 -5.03
CA GLY A 3 20.52 -12.89 -5.87
C GLY A 3 19.21 -12.90 -5.07
N HIS A 4 19.18 -13.65 -3.97
CA HIS A 4 18.04 -13.71 -3.03
C HIS A 4 17.71 -12.36 -2.38
N ARG A 5 18.72 -11.55 -2.00
CA ARG A 5 18.51 -10.22 -1.42
C ARG A 5 17.97 -9.25 -2.47
N LYS A 6 18.46 -9.35 -3.71
CA LYS A 6 17.95 -8.56 -4.84
C LYS A 6 16.47 -8.86 -5.11
N GLY A 7 16.07 -10.13 -5.02
CA GLY A 7 14.67 -10.55 -5.14
C GLY A 7 13.74 -9.87 -4.12
N ILE A 8 14.12 -9.85 -2.83
CA ILE A 8 13.33 -9.21 -1.77
C ILE A 8 13.08 -7.73 -2.05
N PHE A 9 14.11 -6.99 -2.47
CA PHE A 9 13.96 -5.58 -2.80
C PHE A 9 13.10 -5.34 -4.03
N ILE A 10 13.24 -6.16 -5.07
CA ILE A 10 12.40 -6.06 -6.27
C ILE A 10 10.94 -6.32 -5.91
N ILE A 11 10.64 -7.40 -5.19
CA ILE A 11 9.28 -7.74 -4.75
C ILE A 11 8.70 -6.59 -3.90
N GLY A 12 9.48 -6.09 -2.94
CA GLY A 12 9.04 -4.98 -2.10
C GLY A 12 8.73 -3.71 -2.87
N ALA A 13 9.61 -3.32 -3.80
CA ALA A 13 9.39 -2.18 -4.67
C ALA A 13 8.15 -2.36 -5.55
N SER A 14 7.94 -3.56 -6.12
CA SER A 14 6.74 -3.87 -6.92
C SER A 14 5.46 -3.77 -6.10
N VAL A 15 5.44 -4.28 -4.86
CA VAL A 15 4.28 -4.17 -3.97
C VAL A 15 3.98 -2.71 -3.62
N ILE A 16 5.00 -1.91 -3.30
CA ILE A 16 4.81 -0.49 -3.02
C ILE A 16 4.29 0.27 -4.26
N ILE A 17 4.84 -0.02 -5.44
CA ILE A 17 4.34 0.56 -6.70
C ILE A 17 2.86 0.20 -6.91
N LEU A 18 2.47 -1.06 -6.65
CA LEU A 18 1.07 -1.48 -6.73
C LEU A 18 0.19 -0.72 -5.74
N MET A 19 0.65 -0.49 -4.50
CA MET A 19 -0.08 0.32 -3.52
C MET A 19 -0.25 1.78 -3.96
N LEU A 20 0.73 2.34 -4.67
CA LEU A 20 0.65 3.71 -5.21
C LEU A 20 -0.24 3.80 -6.45
N LEU A 21 -0.25 2.78 -7.29
CA LEU A 21 -1.12 2.70 -8.46
C LEU A 21 -2.57 2.38 -8.08
N PHE A 22 -2.75 1.59 -7.03
CA PHE A 22 -4.05 1.18 -6.50
C PHE A 22 -4.19 1.56 -5.02
N PRO A 23 -4.22 2.86 -4.69
CA PRO A 23 -4.26 3.28 -3.29
C PRO A 23 -5.63 3.02 -2.66
N PRO A 24 -5.70 2.94 -1.32
CA PRO A 24 -6.97 2.91 -0.63
C PRO A 24 -7.68 4.26 -0.74
N PHE A 25 -8.94 4.25 -1.11
CA PHE A 25 -9.80 5.43 -1.22
C PHE A 25 -10.85 5.46 -0.10
N HIS A 26 -11.23 6.68 0.28
CA HIS A 26 -12.36 6.94 1.15
C HIS A 26 -13.11 8.18 0.67
N VAL A 27 -14.35 8.34 1.11
CA VAL A 27 -15.16 9.53 0.88
C VAL A 27 -15.60 10.09 2.22
N MET A 28 -15.44 11.39 2.40
CA MET A 28 -16.06 12.11 3.51
C MET A 28 -17.45 12.56 3.08
N TYR A 29 -18.48 11.84 3.52
CA TYR A 29 -19.87 12.14 3.15
C TYR A 29 -20.45 13.28 4.00
N ALA A 30 -20.15 13.28 5.30
CA ALA A 30 -20.55 14.29 6.26
C ALA A 30 -19.48 14.40 7.36
N PRO A 31 -19.47 15.47 8.17
CA PRO A 31 -18.54 15.59 9.29
C PRO A 31 -18.61 14.34 10.19
N GLY A 32 -17.49 13.63 10.32
CA GLY A 32 -17.37 12.41 11.12
C GLY A 32 -17.83 11.11 10.43
N ILE A 33 -18.42 11.17 9.23
CA ILE A 33 -18.82 9.99 8.46
C ILE A 33 -17.84 9.77 7.31
N VAL A 34 -16.96 8.79 7.50
CA VAL A 34 -16.01 8.31 6.49
C VAL A 34 -16.53 7.00 5.90
N ILE A 35 -16.60 6.94 4.58
CA ILE A 35 -17.02 5.75 3.84
C ILE A 35 -15.79 5.21 3.12
N ASP A 36 -15.35 4.02 3.51
CA ASP A 36 -14.27 3.32 2.82
C ASP A 36 -14.72 2.86 1.44
N LYS A 37 -13.88 3.10 0.43
CA LYS A 37 -14.14 2.75 -0.96
C LYS A 37 -13.24 1.63 -1.49
N GLY A 38 -12.40 1.06 -0.63
CA GLY A 38 -11.45 0.02 -1.03
C GLY A 38 -10.34 0.58 -1.91
N TYR A 39 -9.84 -0.25 -2.83
CA TYR A 39 -8.72 0.09 -3.71
C TYR A 39 -9.20 0.24 -5.15
N ALA A 40 -8.71 1.26 -5.83
CA ALA A 40 -9.02 1.54 -7.23
C ALA A 40 -7.79 2.15 -7.90
N PHE A 41 -7.79 2.20 -9.23
CA PHE A 41 -6.68 2.80 -9.95
C PHE A 41 -6.60 4.31 -9.68
N ILE A 42 -5.38 4.84 -9.47
CA ILE A 42 -5.19 6.22 -9.03
C ILE A 42 -5.75 7.28 -10.00
N LEU A 43 -5.81 6.98 -11.31
CA LEU A 43 -6.36 7.87 -12.33
C LEU A 43 -7.86 7.63 -12.61
N ASP A 44 -8.47 6.66 -11.93
CA ASP A 44 -9.91 6.37 -12.01
C ASP A 44 -10.48 6.19 -10.58
N PRO A 45 -10.55 7.27 -9.80
CA PRO A 45 -10.96 7.20 -8.40
C PRO A 45 -12.45 6.80 -8.27
N PRO A 46 -12.80 6.01 -7.24
CA PRO A 46 -14.16 5.53 -7.07
C PRO A 46 -15.07 6.68 -6.66
N ARG A 47 -16.28 6.71 -7.22
CA ARG A 47 -17.30 7.73 -6.91
C ARG A 47 -18.33 7.21 -5.91
N PHE A 48 -18.77 8.05 -4.99
CA PHE A 48 -19.94 7.81 -4.16
C PHE A 48 -21.16 8.45 -4.80
N TRP A 49 -22.18 7.64 -5.10
CA TRP A 49 -23.46 8.07 -5.68
C TRP A 49 -23.31 8.86 -7.01
N GLY A 50 -22.22 8.59 -7.74
CA GLY A 50 -21.91 9.24 -9.02
C GLY A 50 -21.47 10.71 -8.93
N THR A 51 -21.49 11.32 -7.74
CA THR A 51 -21.29 12.78 -7.57
C THR A 51 -20.07 13.14 -6.74
N VAL A 52 -19.68 12.32 -5.76
CA VAL A 52 -18.54 12.63 -4.87
C VAL A 52 -17.36 11.73 -5.21
N GLU A 53 -16.26 12.31 -5.66
CA GLU A 53 -15.02 11.57 -5.93
C GLU A 53 -14.32 11.17 -4.62
N GLY A 54 -13.86 9.92 -4.56
CA GLY A 54 -13.06 9.40 -3.46
C GLY A 54 -11.69 10.06 -3.41
N THR A 55 -11.21 10.30 -2.19
CA THR A 55 -9.85 10.77 -1.94
C THR A 55 -9.00 9.65 -1.35
N VAL A 56 -7.70 9.70 -1.62
CA VAL A 56 -6.77 8.69 -1.11
C VAL A 56 -6.73 8.76 0.42
N ASN A 57 -6.93 7.62 1.07
CA ASN A 57 -6.74 7.48 2.50
C ASN A 57 -5.24 7.42 2.82
N MET A 58 -4.63 8.60 2.94
CA MET A 58 -3.19 8.75 3.18
C MET A 58 -2.74 8.05 4.47
N LYS A 59 -3.57 8.06 5.52
CA LYS A 59 -3.25 7.40 6.79
C LYS A 59 -3.12 5.90 6.59
N LEU A 60 -4.08 5.28 5.89
CA LEU A 60 -4.08 3.86 5.61
C LEU A 60 -2.95 3.47 4.64
N LEU A 61 -2.72 4.25 3.59
CA LEU A 61 -1.64 4.02 2.63
C LEU A 61 -0.27 4.03 3.31
N LEU A 62 0.00 5.02 4.16
CA LEU A 62 1.27 5.10 4.90
C LEU A 62 1.43 3.94 5.89
N ALA A 63 0.35 3.55 6.57
CA ALA A 63 0.37 2.38 7.46
C ALA A 63 0.71 1.09 6.70
N GLN A 64 0.16 0.91 5.50
CA GLN A 64 0.42 -0.26 4.64
C GLN A 64 1.86 -0.30 4.13
N ILE A 65 2.37 0.83 3.63
CA ILE A 65 3.77 0.95 3.19
C ILE A 65 4.70 0.64 4.38
N GLY A 66 4.43 1.23 5.54
CA GLY A 66 5.19 0.96 6.76
C GLY A 66 5.20 -0.52 7.14
N ALA A 67 4.02 -1.17 7.13
CA ALA A 67 3.88 -2.59 7.41
C ALA A 67 4.69 -3.46 6.42
N VAL A 68 4.62 -3.17 5.12
CA VAL A 68 5.40 -3.88 4.10
C VAL A 68 6.91 -3.71 4.32
N VAL A 69 7.38 -2.48 4.57
CA VAL A 69 8.79 -2.21 4.84
C VAL A 69 9.29 -3.00 6.05
N ILE A 70 8.51 -3.01 7.15
CA ILE A 70 8.85 -3.77 8.36
C ILE A 70 8.90 -5.27 8.05
N LEU A 71 7.89 -5.82 7.38
CA LEU A 71 7.85 -7.24 7.02
C LEU A 71 9.02 -7.66 6.13
N LEU A 72 9.35 -6.87 5.12
CA LEU A 72 10.51 -7.11 4.27
C LEU A 72 11.83 -7.04 5.05
N GLY A 73 11.94 -6.11 6.00
CA GLY A 73 13.08 -6.01 6.91
C GLY A 73 13.25 -7.26 7.77
N ILE A 74 12.15 -7.76 8.35
CA ILE A 74 12.13 -9.00 9.13
C ILE A 74 12.56 -10.20 8.27
N VAL A 75 11.96 -10.35 7.08
CA VAL A 75 12.29 -11.44 6.14
C VAL A 75 13.76 -11.36 5.72
N HIS A 76 14.26 -10.16 5.42
CA HIS A 76 15.66 -9.96 5.07
C HIS A 76 16.61 -10.37 6.21
N GLN A 77 16.30 -9.96 7.44
CA GLN A 77 17.10 -10.28 8.61
C GLN A 77 17.09 -11.79 8.89
N PHE A 78 15.92 -12.43 8.82
CA PHE A 78 15.77 -13.87 8.97
C PHE A 78 16.62 -14.65 7.94
N LEU A 79 16.53 -14.28 6.67
CA LEU A 79 17.33 -14.90 5.60
C LEU A 79 18.82 -14.62 5.72
N LYS A 80 19.22 -13.50 6.31
CA LYS A 80 20.63 -13.21 6.62
C LYS A 80 21.14 -14.10 7.74
N THR A 81 20.35 -14.32 8.79
CA THR A 81 20.75 -15.12 9.97
C THR A 81 20.84 -16.61 9.67
N HIS A 82 19.95 -17.17 8.82
CA HIS A 82 19.89 -18.61 8.55
C HIS A 82 20.73 -19.09 7.35
N ARG A 83 21.41 -18.19 6.65
CA ARG A 83 22.30 -18.57 5.56
C ARG A 83 23.69 -18.88 6.13
N LYS A 84 23.87 -20.13 6.58
CA LYS A 84 25.20 -20.72 6.86
C LYS A 84 26.05 -20.77 5.60
#